data_AF-A0A4P9XHU5-F1
#
_entry.id   AF-A0A4P9XHU5-F1
#
_cell.length_a   1.000
_cell.length_b   1.000
_cell.length_c   1.000
_cell.angle_alpha   90.00
_cell.angle_beta   90.00
_cell.angle_gamma   90.00
#
_symmetry.space_group_name_H-M   'P 1'
#
loop_
_entity.id
_entity.type
_entity.pdbx_description
1 polymer ?
#
loop_
_entity_poly.entity_id
_entity_poly.type
_entity_poly.pdbx_seq_one_letter_code
_entity_poly.pdbx_strand_id
1 'polypeptide(L)'
;AVERALSSKIEDARDAVASKCAELVGTYKTELTASSAGAAVHLQLSDNLKLLPLLILGLLKHVALRGGSQIPSDLRSYAMNLFYVMPPELLIPYLHPRLYALHLMSPEVRAKKAW
;
A
#
# COMPACT_ATOMS: atom_id res chain seq x y z
N ALA A 1 -3.40 2.42 11.42
CA ALA A 1 -4.58 2.13 10.56
C ALA A 1 -5.47 1.06 11.19
N VAL A 2 -4.93 -0.13 11.48
CA VAL A 2 -5.68 -1.21 12.14
C VAL A 2 -6.24 -0.80 13.50
N GLU A 3 -5.43 -0.14 14.34
CA GLU A 3 -5.89 0.38 15.64
C GLU A 3 -7.13 1.27 15.51
N ARG A 4 -7.11 2.20 14.55
CA ARG A 4 -8.26 3.07 14.25
C ARG A 4 -9.46 2.29 13.73
N ALA A 5 -9.25 1.26 12.92
CA ALA A 5 -10.32 0.40 12.44
C ALA A 5 -10.95 -0.46 13.56
N LEU A 6 -10.21 -0.76 14.63
CA LEU A 6 -10.69 -1.49 15.80
C LEU A 6 -11.37 -0.59 16.83
N SER A 7 -10.94 0.67 16.97
CA SER A 7 -11.50 1.62 17.94
C SER A 7 -12.61 2.51 17.39
N SER A 8 -12.68 2.70 16.06
CA SER A 8 -13.71 3.51 15.40
C SER A 8 -14.31 2.78 14.19
N LYS A 9 -14.64 3.48 13.10
CA LYS A 9 -15.13 2.88 11.85
C LYS A 9 -13.97 2.59 10.90
N ILE A 10 -14.15 1.56 10.09
CA ILE A 10 -13.20 1.19 9.02
C ILE A 10 -13.03 2.35 8.02
N GLU A 11 -14.10 3.09 7.73
CA GLU A 11 -14.03 4.27 6.86
C GLU A 11 -13.14 5.36 7.46
N ASP A 12 -13.22 5.63 8.76
CA ASP A 12 -12.31 6.59 9.41
C ASP A 12 -10.84 6.16 9.30
N ALA A 13 -10.56 4.85 9.38
CA ALA A 13 -9.22 4.32 9.19
C ALA A 13 -8.73 4.51 7.75
N ARG A 14 -9.60 4.31 6.75
CA ARG A 14 -9.29 4.50 5.33
C ARG A 14 -9.02 5.97 5.02
N ASP A 15 -9.93 6.86 5.45
CA ASP A 15 -9.84 8.29 5.21
C ASP A 15 -8.58 8.87 5.87
N ALA A 16 -8.27 8.44 7.08
CA ALA A 16 -7.07 8.93 7.75
C ALA A 16 -5.76 8.48 7.07
N VAL A 17 -5.71 7.27 6.51
CA VAL A 17 -4.55 6.79 5.75
C VAL A 17 -4.43 7.56 4.42
N ALA A 18 -5.54 7.73 3.70
CA ALA A 18 -5.56 8.47 2.44
C ALA A 18 -5.18 9.94 2.63
N SER A 19 -5.75 10.58 3.67
CA SER A 19 -5.46 11.97 4.04
C SER A 19 -4.00 12.15 4.43
N LYS A 20 -3.42 11.20 5.18
CA LYS A 20 -2.00 11.27 5.54
C LYS A 20 -1.09 11.13 4.32
N CYS A 21 -1.46 10.30 3.34
CA CYS A 21 -0.73 10.22 2.07
C CYS A 21 -0.77 11.56 1.32
N ALA A 22 -1.95 12.17 1.22
CA ALA A 22 -2.12 13.46 0.54
C ALA A 22 -1.35 14.58 1.25
N GLU A 23 -1.39 14.60 2.59
CA GLU A 23 -0.61 15.52 3.42
C GLU A 23 0.89 15.38 3.15
N LEU A 24 1.44 14.16 3.16
CA LEU A 24 2.86 13.94 2.92
C LEU A 24 3.30 14.42 1.53
N VAL A 25 2.51 14.12 0.49
CA VAL A 25 2.81 14.57 -0.88
C VAL A 25 2.65 16.09 -1.00
N GLY A 26 1.63 16.67 -0.37
CA GLY A 26 1.40 18.11 -0.33
C GLY A 26 2.53 18.86 0.36
N THR A 27 2.96 18.38 1.53
CA THR A 27 4.11 18.94 2.27
C THR A 27 5.40 18.81 1.48
N TYR A 28 5.64 17.67 0.83
CA TYR A 28 6.81 17.51 -0.04
C TYR A 28 6.83 18.55 -1.16
N LYS A 29 5.69 18.76 -1.82
CA LYS A 29 5.56 19.79 -2.85
C LYS A 29 5.85 21.19 -2.29
N THR A 30 5.17 21.59 -1.22
CA THR A 30 5.28 22.97 -0.68
C THR A 30 6.69 23.27 -0.14
N GLU A 31 7.26 22.35 0.63
CA GLU A 31 8.50 22.60 1.38
C GLU A 31 9.77 22.26 0.58
N LEU A 32 9.72 21.28 -0.32
CA LEU A 32 10.92 20.71 -0.95
C LEU A 32 11.02 20.96 -2.46
N THR A 33 9.94 21.40 -3.11
CA THR A 33 9.95 21.70 -4.57
C THR A 33 9.95 23.20 -4.88
N ALA A 34 10.13 24.05 -3.85
CA ALA A 34 10.37 25.49 -3.87
C ALA A 34 9.81 26.23 -5.10
N SER A 35 8.62 26.85 -4.97
CA SER A 35 7.94 27.96 -5.71
C SER A 35 8.38 28.41 -7.13
N SER A 36 9.25 27.70 -7.83
CA SER A 36 10.03 28.20 -8.98
C SER A 36 9.82 27.39 -10.26
N ALA A 37 9.02 26.32 -10.20
CA ALA A 37 8.48 25.68 -11.39
C ALA A 37 6.98 25.92 -11.41
N GLY A 38 6.52 26.77 -12.33
CA GLY A 38 5.09 26.94 -12.58
C GLY A 38 4.39 25.59 -12.70
N ALA A 39 3.16 25.52 -12.18
CA ALA A 39 2.26 24.35 -12.15
C ALA A 39 2.92 23.03 -12.63
N ALA A 40 3.77 22.43 -11.80
CA ALA A 40 4.31 21.11 -12.10
C ALA A 40 3.14 20.15 -12.35
N VAL A 41 3.01 19.67 -13.60
CA VAL A 41 1.92 18.80 -14.07
C VAL A 41 2.03 17.38 -13.49
N HIS A 42 3.17 17.05 -12.88
CA HIS A 42 3.48 15.73 -12.34
C HIS A 42 3.50 15.70 -10.81
N LEU A 43 3.16 14.54 -10.25
CA LEU A 43 3.27 14.27 -8.81
C LEU A 43 4.76 14.16 -8.44
N GLN A 44 5.23 15.04 -7.56
CA GLN A 44 6.63 15.07 -7.10
C GLN A 44 6.76 14.43 -5.72
N LEU A 45 7.75 13.55 -5.57
CA LEU A 45 8.09 12.89 -4.31
C LEU A 45 9.55 12.43 -4.37
N SER A 46 10.21 12.28 -3.22
CA SER A 46 11.58 11.76 -3.20
C SER A 46 11.62 10.27 -3.59
N ASP A 47 12.76 9.84 -4.15
CA ASP A 47 12.94 8.47 -4.65
C ASP A 47 12.71 7.39 -3.59
N ASN A 48 13.09 7.65 -2.33
CA ASN A 48 12.88 6.74 -1.21
C ASN A 48 11.41 6.61 -0.80
N LEU A 49 10.54 7.52 -1.23
CA LEU A 49 9.11 7.52 -0.92
C LEU A 49 8.22 7.20 -2.13
N LYS A 50 8.79 7.01 -3.33
CA LYS A 50 8.01 6.77 -4.57
C LYS A 50 7.04 5.58 -4.50
N LEU A 51 7.33 4.59 -3.66
CA LEU A 51 6.47 3.42 -3.44
C LEU A 51 5.41 3.63 -2.36
N LEU A 52 5.49 4.71 -1.57
CA LEU A 52 4.56 4.95 -0.47
C LEU A 52 3.11 5.07 -0.95
N PRO A 53 2.77 5.87 -1.99
CA PRO A 53 1.39 5.94 -2.47
C PRO A 53 0.88 4.58 -2.99
N LEU A 54 1.75 3.78 -3.63
CA LEU A 54 1.41 2.44 -4.12
C LEU A 54 1.08 1.49 -2.96
N LEU A 55 1.90 1.48 -1.91
CA LEU A 55 1.69 0.64 -0.73
C LEU A 55 0.43 1.06 0.04
N ILE A 56 0.17 2.37 0.16
CA ILE A 56 -1.05 2.89 0.77
C ILE A 56 -2.29 2.47 -0.05
N LEU A 57 -2.23 2.54 -1.38
CA LEU A 57 -3.31 2.06 -2.23
C LEU A 57 -3.55 0.56 -2.07
N GLY A 58 -2.48 -0.23 -1.98
CA GLY A 58 -2.56 -1.67 -1.67
C GLY A 58 -3.27 -1.92 -0.34
N LEU A 59 -2.88 -1.18 0.71
CA LEU A 59 -3.51 -1.24 2.03
C LEU A 59 -5.02 -0.89 2.00
N LEU A 60 -5.42 0.15 1.27
CA LEU A 60 -6.83 0.56 1.15
C LEU A 60 -7.70 -0.45 0.40
N LYS A 61 -7.10 -1.24 -0.50
CA LYS A 61 -7.76 -2.33 -1.24
C LYS A 61 -7.71 -3.67 -0.51
N HIS A 62 -6.84 -3.80 0.50
CA HIS A 62 -6.62 -5.02 1.24
C HIS A 62 -7.85 -5.42 2.07
N VAL A 63 -8.11 -6.72 2.20
CA VAL A 63 -9.30 -7.26 2.89
C VAL A 63 -9.46 -6.78 4.34
N ALA A 64 -8.36 -6.41 5.00
CA ALA A 64 -8.36 -5.82 6.33
C ALA A 64 -9.11 -4.48 6.37
N LEU A 65 -8.88 -3.59 5.41
CA LEU A 65 -9.42 -2.22 5.40
C LEU A 65 -10.35 -1.92 4.24
N ARG A 66 -10.64 -2.89 3.38
CA ARG A 66 -11.58 -2.72 2.27
C ARG A 66 -12.98 -2.41 2.83
N GLY A 67 -13.59 -1.35 2.30
CA GLY A 67 -14.96 -0.97 2.65
C GLY A 67 -15.99 -2.01 2.21
N GLY A 68 -17.20 -1.91 2.77
CA GLY A 68 -18.33 -2.78 2.47
C GLY A 68 -18.45 -4.02 3.38
N SER A 69 -19.67 -4.55 3.45
CA SER A 69 -20.08 -5.68 4.31
C SER A 69 -19.80 -7.07 3.74
N GLN A 70 -19.24 -7.16 2.54
CA GLN A 70 -19.04 -8.42 1.81
C GLN A 70 -17.83 -9.25 2.31
N ILE A 71 -17.09 -8.77 3.31
CA ILE A 71 -15.91 -9.48 3.85
C ILE A 71 -16.34 -10.17 5.15
N PRO A 72 -16.22 -11.50 5.26
CA PRO A 72 -16.48 -12.23 6.50
C PRO A 72 -15.67 -11.65 7.67
N SER A 73 -16.31 -11.54 8.85
CA SER A 73 -15.70 -10.97 10.05
C SER A 73 -14.37 -11.63 10.39
N ASP A 74 -14.33 -12.96 10.36
CA ASP A 74 -13.16 -13.73 10.77
C ASP A 74 -11.99 -13.52 9.81
N LEU A 75 -12.27 -13.45 8.50
CA LEU A 75 -11.27 -13.16 7.48
C LEU A 75 -10.67 -11.76 7.69
N ARG A 76 -11.51 -10.77 8.00
CA ARG A 76 -11.06 -9.40 8.25
C ARG A 76 -10.21 -9.32 9.51
N SER A 77 -10.67 -9.91 10.61
CA SER A 77 -9.94 -9.95 11.88
C SER A 77 -8.59 -10.67 11.75
N TYR A 78 -8.57 -11.80 11.03
CA TYR A 78 -7.32 -12.51 10.70
C TYR A 78 -6.36 -11.63 9.91
N ALA A 79 -6.84 -10.96 8.86
CA ALA A 79 -6.02 -10.08 8.04
C ALA A 79 -5.49 -8.86 8.81
N MET A 80 -6.28 -8.30 9.73
CA MET A 80 -5.87 -7.23 10.64
C MET A 80 -4.80 -7.72 11.63
N ASN A 81 -4.95 -8.94 12.18
CA ASN A 81 -3.96 -9.54 13.06
C ASN A 81 -2.62 -9.77 12.33
N LEU A 82 -2.65 -10.23 11.08
CA LEU A 82 -1.44 -10.41 10.27
C LEU A 82 -0.63 -9.11 10.13
N PHE A 83 -1.27 -7.95 10.09
CA PHE A 83 -0.54 -6.67 10.04
C PHE A 83 0.23 -6.35 11.33
N TYR A 84 -0.11 -6.94 12.47
CA TYR A 84 0.65 -6.77 13.71
C TYR A 84 1.83 -7.74 13.83
N VAL A 85 1.69 -8.95 13.30
CA VAL A 85 2.66 -10.04 13.54
C VAL A 85 3.62 -10.28 12.40
N MET A 86 3.29 -9.82 11.18
CA MET A 86 4.07 -10.10 9.99
C MET A 86 5.32 -9.20 9.91
N PRO A 87 6.52 -9.77 9.65
CA PRO A 87 7.72 -8.97 9.46
C PRO A 87 7.64 -8.17 8.13
N PRO A 88 8.36 -7.04 8.00
CA PRO A 88 8.26 -6.15 6.84
C PRO A 88 8.47 -6.83 5.49
N GLU A 89 9.34 -7.83 5.42
CA GLU A 89 9.69 -8.59 4.21
C GLU A 89 8.50 -9.36 3.65
N LEU A 90 7.60 -9.80 4.52
CA LEU A 90 6.36 -10.50 4.17
C LEU A 90 5.19 -9.53 4.04
N LEU A 91 5.21 -8.42 4.79
CA LEU A 91 4.15 -7.42 4.76
C LEU A 91 4.04 -6.71 3.40
N ILE A 92 5.19 -6.38 2.78
CA ILE A 92 5.21 -5.73 1.47
C ILE A 92 4.52 -6.59 0.39
N PRO A 93 4.89 -7.86 0.15
CA PRO A 93 4.20 -8.70 -0.84
C PRO A 93 2.76 -9.03 -0.45
N TYR A 94 2.41 -8.97 0.84
CA TYR A 94 1.04 -9.10 1.31
C TYR A 94 0.17 -7.89 0.92
N LEU A 95 0.74 -6.68 0.91
CA LEU A 95 0.07 -5.45 0.43
C LEU A 95 0.08 -5.31 -1.10
N HIS A 96 1.19 -5.65 -1.74
CA HIS A 96 1.39 -5.53 -3.18
C HIS A 96 1.96 -6.84 -3.77
N PRO A 97 1.11 -7.71 -4.33
CA PRO A 97 1.52 -9.03 -4.81
C PRO A 97 2.58 -8.96 -5.90
N ARG A 98 3.53 -9.89 -5.85
CA ARG A 98 4.53 -10.08 -6.93
C ARG A 98 3.90 -10.91 -8.04
N LEU A 99 3.68 -10.28 -9.20
CA LEU A 99 3.15 -10.93 -10.39
C LEU A 99 4.29 -11.31 -11.33
N TYR A 100 4.26 -12.54 -11.84
CA TYR A 100 5.28 -13.07 -12.75
C TYR A 100 4.66 -13.48 -14.07
N ALA A 101 5.15 -12.91 -15.18
CA ALA A 101 4.72 -13.27 -16.53
C ALA A 101 5.40 -14.56 -16.98
N LEU A 102 4.84 -15.72 -16.61
CA LEU A 102 5.44 -17.03 -16.87
C LEU A 102 5.67 -17.33 -18.36
N HIS A 103 4.86 -16.75 -19.24
CA HIS A 103 5.00 -16.88 -20.70
C HIS A 103 6.24 -16.16 -21.26
N LEU A 104 6.78 -15.17 -20.55
CA LEU A 104 8.01 -14.45 -20.90
C LEU A 104 9.22 -14.90 -20.08
N MET A 105 9.08 -15.99 -19.32
CA MET A 105 10.12 -16.48 -18.44
C MET A 105 11.28 -17.04 -19.26
N SER A 106 12.49 -16.50 -19.03
CA SER A 106 13.69 -16.96 -19.71
C SER A 106 13.95 -18.44 -19.44
N PRO A 107 14.59 -19.17 -20.38
CA PRO A 107 14.86 -20.60 -20.22
C PRO A 107 15.66 -20.94 -18.95
N GLU A 108 16.58 -20.07 -18.54
CA GLU A 108 17.43 -20.26 -17.35
C GLU A 108 16.63 -20.35 -16.04
N VAL A 109 15.61 -19.50 -15.89
CA VAL A 109 14.77 -19.51 -14.68
C VAL A 109 13.77 -20.66 -14.74
N ARG A 110 13.33 -21.05 -15.95
CA ARG A 110 12.45 -22.22 -16.17
C ARG A 110 13.12 -23.53 -15.75
N ALA A 111 14.42 -23.67 -15.97
CA ALA A 111 15.18 -24.88 -15.67
C ALA A 111 15.47 -25.09 -14.16
N LYS A 112 15.51 -24.01 -13.35
CA LYS A 112 15.81 -24.09 -11.90
C LYS A 112 14.65 -24.51 -11.02
N LYS A 113 13.48 -24.81 -11.60
CA LYS A 113 12.25 -25.18 -10.87
C LYS A 113 11.62 -26.46 -11.40
N ALA A 114 12.45 -27.39 -11.88
CA ALA A 114 12.07 -28.79 -11.92
C ALA A 114 12.38 -29.36 -10.53
N TRP A 115 11.31 -29.74 -9.82
CA TRP A 115 11.23 -30.32 -8.47
C TRP A 115 11.72 -29.44 -7.30
#